data_AF-A0A519F9P6-F1
#
_entry.id   AF-A0A519F9P6-F1
#
_cell.length_a   1.000
_cell.length_b   1.000
_cell.length_c   1.000
_cell.angle_alpha   90.00
_cell.angle_beta   90.00
_cell.angle_gamma   90.00
#
_symmetry.space_group_name_H-M   'P 1'
#
loop_
_entity.id
_entity.type
_entity.pdbx_description
1 polymer ?
#
loop_
_entity_poly.entity_id
_entity_poly.type
_entity_poly.pdbx_seq_one_letter_code
_entity_poly.pdbx_strand_id
1 'polypeptide(L)' 'MSLAETYLANAHAQRNAAAKTNLPNRRAVHERSAETWEAMARSVSDTAKRAATNLAAKSAVST' A
#
# COMPACT_ATOMS: atom_id res chain seq x y z
N MET A 1 -5.72 -11.72 -5.40
CA MET A 1 -5.10 -10.75 -4.49
C MET A 1 -4.28 -9.77 -5.33
N SER A 2 -4.64 -8.49 -5.33
CA SER A 2 -3.92 -7.43 -6.03
C SER A 2 -2.61 -7.08 -5.31
N LEU A 3 -1.70 -6.38 -5.99
CA LEU A 3 -0.45 -5.93 -5.37
C LEU A 3 -0.71 -4.99 -4.18
N ALA A 4 -1.72 -4.12 -4.28
CA ALA A 4 -2.13 -3.26 -3.17
C ALA A 4 -2.65 -4.07 -1.97
N GLU A 5 -3.44 -5.12 -2.21
CA GLU A 5 -3.91 -6.02 -1.15
C GLU A 5 -2.75 -6.77 -0.48
N THR A 6 -1.75 -7.21 -1.24
CA THR A 6 -0.54 -7.83 -0.70
C THR A 6 0.24 -6.88 0.20
N TYR A 7 0.42 -5.62 -0.21
CA TYR A 7 1.07 -4.62 0.62
C TYR A 7 0.27 -4.30 1.88
N LEU A 8 -1.06 -4.21 1.79
CA LEU A 8 -1.90 -4.04 2.98
C LEU A 8 -1.82 -5.24 3.93
N ALA A 9 -1.81 -6.46 3.42
CA ALA A 9 -1.63 -7.65 4.25
C ALA A 9 -0.29 -7.63 5.01
N ASN A 10 0.80 -7.22 4.35
CA ASN A 10 2.10 -7.04 4.98
C ASN A 10 2.09 -5.93 6.03
N ALA A 11 1.43 -4.79 5.75
CA ALA A 11 1.27 -3.72 6.72
C ALA A 11 0.55 -4.21 7.98
N HIS A 12 -0.57 -4.92 7.82
CA HIS A 12 -1.33 -5.50 8.93
C HIS A 12 -0.48 -6.49 9.75
N ALA A 13 0.31 -7.34 9.08
CA ALA A 13 1.23 -8.24 9.78
C ALA A 13 2.27 -7.48 10.63
N GLN A 14 2.81 -6.38 10.11
CA GLN A 14 3.75 -5.53 10.84
C GLN A 14 3.09 -4.78 12.00
N ARG A 15 1.86 -4.26 11.84
CA ARG A 15 1.08 -3.68 12.95
C ARG A 15 0.83 -4.70 14.06
N ASN A 16 0.48 -5.93 13.69
CA ASN A 16 0.31 -7.03 14.65
C ASN A 16 1.61 -7.39 15.37
N ALA A 17 2.76 -7.36 14.67
CA ALA A 17 4.06 -7.58 15.28
C ALA A 17 4.45 -6.44 16.25
N ALA A 18 4.20 -5.18 15.87
CA ALA A 18 4.41 -4.03 16.73
C ALA A 18 3.62 -4.13 18.04
N ALA A 19 2.33 -4.49 17.95
CA ALA A 19 1.45 -4.64 19.12
C ALA A 19 1.93 -5.73 20.10
N LYS A 20 2.63 -6.76 19.61
CA LYS A 20 3.20 -7.85 20.42
C LYS A 20 4.61 -7.55 20.92
N THR A 21 5.22 -6.43 20.53
CA THR A 21 6.62 -6.13 20.80
C THR A 21 6.80 -5.22 22.02
N ASN A 22 7.51 -5.73 23.02
CA ASN A 22 7.78 -5.00 24.27
C ASN A 22 8.96 -4.02 24.17
N LEU A 23 9.93 -4.29 23.30
CA LEU A 23 11.10 -3.43 23.12
C LEU A 23 10.75 -2.22 22.23
N PRO A 24 10.82 -0.97 22.72
CA PRO A 24 10.38 0.21 21.97
C PRO A 24 11.09 0.36 20.61
N ASN A 25 12.40 0.12 20.57
CA ASN A 25 13.17 0.22 19.32
C ASN A 25 12.72 -0.80 18.27
N ARG A 26 12.36 -2.02 18.69
CA ARG A 26 11.86 -3.05 17.76
C ARG A 26 10.43 -2.74 17.33
N ARG A 27 9.59 -2.23 18.24
CA ARG A 27 8.23 -1.76 17.91
C ARG A 27 8.26 -0.68 16.84
N ALA A 28 9.13 0.33 17.00
CA ALA A 28 9.30 1.41 16.03
C ALA A 28 9.79 0.92 14.65
N VAL A 29 10.54 -0.19 14.59
CA VAL A 29 10.91 -0.81 13.31
C VAL A 29 9.68 -1.43 12.63
N HIS A 30 8.85 -2.16 13.36
CA HIS A 30 7.60 -2.72 12.83
C HIS A 30 6.62 -1.63 12.39
N GLU A 31 6.47 -0.56 13.17
CA GLU A 31 5.59 0.58 12.84
C GLU A 31 6.03 1.27 11.55
N ARG A 32 7.31 1.64 11.42
CA ARG A 32 7.84 2.24 10.19
C ARG A 32 7.72 1.30 8.98
N SER A 33 7.88 0.00 9.20
CA SER A 33 7.70 -1.00 8.15
C SER A 33 6.23 -1.05 7.69
N ALA A 34 5.28 -1.03 8.62
CA ALA A 34 3.85 -0.98 8.31
C ALA A 34 3.50 0.28 7.48
N GLU A 35 3.98 1.46 7.90
CA GLU A 35 3.78 2.72 7.19
C GLU A 35 4.33 2.67 5.75
N THR A 36 5.50 2.05 5.57
CA THR A 36 6.12 1.88 4.24
C THR A 36 5.24 1.02 3.34
N TRP A 37 4.71 -0.10 3.85
CA TRP A 37 3.79 -0.96 3.10
C TRP A 37 2.48 -0.25 2.77
N GLU A 38 1.91 0.50 3.71
CA GLU A 38 0.69 1.31 3.49
C GLU A 38 0.90 2.38 2.41
N ALA A 39 2.05 3.06 2.43
CA ALA A 39 2.41 4.04 1.41
C ALA A 39 2.55 3.42 0.02
N MET A 40 3.17 2.24 -0.09
CA MET A 40 3.26 1.52 -1.35
C MET A 40 1.89 1.04 -1.85
N ALA A 41 1.01 0.56 -0.98
CA ALA A 41 -0.34 0.17 -1.35
C ALA A 41 -1.11 1.36 -1.94
N ARG A 42 -0.98 2.55 -1.33
CA ARG A 42 -1.58 3.79 -1.84
C ARG A 42 -1.01 4.18 -3.20
N SER A 43 0.31 4.17 -3.34
CA SER A 43 0.99 4.49 -4.61
C SER A 43 0.55 3.61 -5.77
N VAL A 44 0.45 2.28 -5.54
CA VAL A 44 -0.03 1.33 -6.56
C VAL A 44 -1.49 1.60 -6.92
N SER A 45 -2.34 1.83 -5.91
CA SER A 45 -3.75 2.13 -6.11
C SER A 45 -3.96 3.41 -6.92
N ASP A 46 -3.19 4.45 -6.62
CA ASP A 46 -3.27 5.73 -7.33
C ASP A 46 -2.75 5.61 -8.76
N THR A 47 -1.70 4.83 -8.98
CA THR A 47 -1.19 4.52 -10.31
C THR A 47 -2.24 3.79 -11.15
N ALA A 48 -2.92 2.78 -10.58
CA ALA A 48 -3.98 2.06 -11.27
C ALA A 48 -5.17 2.98 -11.64
N LYS A 49 -5.56 3.89 -10.74
CA LYS A 49 -6.62 4.89 -11.02
C LYS A 49 -6.22 5.81 -12.17
N ARG A 50 -5.01 6.38 -12.15
CA ARG A 50 -4.50 7.26 -13.21
C ARG A 50 -4.44 6.54 -14.56
N ALA A 51 -4.02 5.27 -14.57
CA ALA A 51 -4.00 4.45 -15.78
C ALA A 51 -5.41 4.27 -16.37
N ALA A 52 -6.41 3.98 -15.53
CA ALA A 52 -7.81 3.86 -15.96
C ALA A 52 -8.35 5.18 -16.54
N THR A 53 -8.09 6.32 -15.89
CA THR A 53 -8.46 7.65 -16.40
C THR A 53 -7.83 7.93 -17.75
N ASN A 54 -6.53 7.68 -17.90
CA ASN A 54 -5.81 7.91 -19.15
C ASN A 54 -6.35 7.02 -20.30
N LEU A 55 -6.70 5.77 -20.01
CA LEU A 55 -7.30 4.87 -20.99
C LEU A 55 -8.68 5.39 -21.44
N ALA A 56 -9.53 5.79 -20.50
CA ALA A 56 -10.86 6.35 -20.82
C ALA A 56 -10.75 7.62 -21.67
N ALA A 57 -9.84 8.54 -21.33
CA ALA A 57 -9.60 9.75 -22.10
C ALA A 57 -9.12 9.45 -23.53
N LYS A 58 -8.20 8.48 -23.70
CA LYS A 58 -7.75 8.06 -25.03
C LYS A 58 -8.88 7.48 -25.87
N SER A 59 -9.71 6.62 -25.30
CA SER A 59 -10.85 6.04 -26.03
C SER A 59 -11.89 7.09 -26.44
N ALA A 60 -12.10 8.11 -25.61
CA ALA A 60 -13.04 9.21 -25.90
C ALA A 60 -12.55 10.16 -27.02
N VAL A 61 -11.23 10.31 -27.21
CA VAL A 61 -10.65 11.14 -28.28
C VAL A 61 -10.57 10.42 -29.62
N SER A 62 -10.49 9.08 -29.59
CA SER A 62 -10.38 8.25 -30.80
C SER A 62 -11.74 7.84 -31.40
N THR A 63 -12.85 8.41 -30.91
CA THR A 63 -14.23 8.19 -31.41
C THR A 63 -14.75 9.48 -32.03
#